data_AF-A0A7X0DYK5-F1
#
_entry.id   AF-A0A7X0DYK5-F1
#
_cell.length_a   1.000
_cell.length_b   1.000
_cell.length_c   1.000
_cell.angle_alpha   90.00
_cell.angle_beta   90.00
_cell.angle_gamma   90.00
#
_symmetry.space_group_name_H-M   'P 1'
#
loop_
_entity.id
_entity.type
_entity.pdbx_description
1 polymer ?
#
loop_
_entity_poly.entity_id
_entity_poly.type
_entity_poly.pdbx_seq_one_letter_code
_entity_poly.pdbx_strand_id
1 'polypeptide(L)'
;MGVPTVSDRIAQMVVKQMIEPDLEPLFLPDSYGYRPMKSALDAVGVTRQRCWKYDWVLEFDIKGLFDNLPHDLFNRNPILSSNARCVIALDEKPF
;
A
#
# COMPACT_ATOMS: atom_id res chain seq x y z
N MET A 1 13.30 3.33 -14.81
CA MET A 1 12.39 4.27 -14.12
C MET A 1 12.66 5.67 -14.64
N GLY A 2 11.64 6.37 -15.15
CA GLY A 2 11.75 7.79 -15.48
C GLY A 2 11.49 8.63 -14.23
N VAL A 3 12.43 9.50 -13.85
CA VAL A 3 12.22 10.41 -12.73
C VAL A 3 11.21 11.48 -13.18
N PRO A 4 10.04 11.60 -12.54
CA PRO A 4 9.05 12.61 -12.90
C PRO A 4 9.61 14.01 -12.67
N THR A 5 9.12 14.98 -13.44
CA THR A 5 9.55 16.37 -13.27
C THR A 5 9.11 16.91 -11.90
N VAL A 6 9.66 18.05 -11.47
CA VAL A 6 9.25 18.68 -10.21
C VAL A 6 7.74 19.01 -10.24
N SER A 7 7.24 19.52 -11.36
CA SER A 7 5.82 19.83 -11.55
C SER A 7 4.94 18.59 -11.42
N ASP A 8 5.36 17.47 -12.00
CA ASP A 8 4.62 16.20 -11.90
C ASP A 8 4.56 15.69 -10.47
N ARG A 9 5.67 15.79 -9.72
CA ARG A 9 5.70 15.40 -8.31
C ARG A 9 4.76 16.25 -7.46
N ILE A 10 4.70 17.56 -7.72
CA ILE A 10 3.75 18.45 -7.03
C ILE A 10 2.30 18.03 -7.33
N ALA A 11 1.97 17.80 -8.61
CA ALA A 11 0.64 17.36 -8.99
C ALA A 11 0.26 16.02 -8.35
N GLN A 12 1.18 15.05 -8.35
CA GLN A 12 0.99 13.75 -7.70
C GLN A 12 0.78 13.89 -6.19
N MET A 13 1.53 14.78 -5.52
CA MET A 13 1.37 15.03 -4.08
C MET A 13 0.03 15.66 -3.74
N VAL A 14 -0.47 16.59 -4.56
CA VAL A 14 -1.80 17.18 -4.37
C VAL A 14 -2.89 16.11 -4.51
N VAL A 15 -2.81 15.28 -5.56
CA VAL A 15 -3.77 14.18 -5.75
C VAL A 15 -3.73 13.21 -4.57
N LYS A 16 -2.52 12.83 -4.10
CA LYS A 16 -2.34 11.98 -2.93
C LYS A 16 -3.05 12.53 -1.69
N GLN A 17 -2.84 13.80 -1.36
CA GLN A 17 -3.44 14.43 -0.18
C GLN A 17 -4.98 14.46 -0.24
N MET A 18 -5.55 14.54 -1.44
CA MET A 18 -7.00 14.56 -1.63
C MET A 18 -7.64 13.17 -1.46
N ILE A 19 -6.95 12.11 -1.90
CA ILE A 19 -7.50 10.74 -1.87
C ILE A 19 -7.19 10.00 -0.56
N GLU A 20 -6.11 10.36 0.15
CA GLU A 20 -5.68 9.70 1.37
C GLU A 20 -6.76 9.61 2.46
N PRO A 21 -7.54 10.68 2.76
CA PRO A 21 -8.56 10.64 3.81
C PRO A 21 -9.68 9.61 3.55
N ASP A 22 -10.05 9.42 2.28
CA ASP A 22 -11.09 8.47 1.89
C ASP A 22 -10.56 7.03 1.79
N LEU A 23 -9.27 6.88 1.46
CA LEU A 23 -8.61 5.58 1.34
C LEU A 23 -8.21 5.01 2.71
N GLU A 24 -7.81 5.86 3.65
CA GLU A 24 -7.27 5.43 4.94
C GLU A 24 -8.19 4.48 5.74
N PRO A 25 -9.51 4.71 5.81
CA PRO A 25 -10.46 3.80 6.48
C PRO A 25 -10.63 2.45 5.77
N LEU A 26 -10.26 2.34 4.49
CA LEU A 26 -10.41 1.12 3.69
C LEU A 26 -9.22 0.16 3.85
N PHE A 27 -8.10 0.63 4.39
CA PHE A 27 -6.94 -0.22 4.61
C PHE A 27 -7.13 -1.23 5.73
N LEU A 28 -6.52 -2.41 5.57
CA LEU A 28 -6.40 -3.35 6.68
C LEU A 28 -5.60 -2.74 7.84
N PRO A 29 -5.94 -3.07 9.09
CA PRO A 29 -5.16 -2.66 10.27
C PRO A 29 -3.68 -3.10 10.20
N ASP A 30 -3.44 -4.26 9.59
CA ASP A 30 -2.11 -4.88 9.38
C ASP A 30 -1.42 -4.43 8.08
N SER A 31 -1.93 -3.39 7.40
CA SER A 31 -1.23 -2.78 6.27
C SER A 31 -0.39 -1.60 6.76
N TYR A 32 0.92 -1.64 6.53
CA TYR A 32 1.87 -0.65 7.06
C TYR A 32 2.58 0.17 5.97
N GLY A 33 2.51 -0.25 4.71
CA GLY A 33 3.20 0.38 3.59
C GLY A 33 2.52 1.66 3.12
N TYR A 34 3.33 2.67 2.80
CA TYR A 34 2.91 3.93 2.16
C TYR A 34 1.76 4.68 2.86
N ARG A 35 1.56 4.46 4.17
CA ARG A 35 0.50 5.07 4.96
C ARG A 35 1.03 6.12 5.94
N PRO A 36 0.29 7.21 6.19
CA PRO A 36 0.65 8.15 7.24
C PRO A 36 0.62 7.46 8.60
N MET A 37 1.57 7.83 9.48
CA MET A 37 1.65 7.32 10.87
C MET A 37 1.83 5.80 10.99
N LYS A 38 2.25 5.12 9.91
CA LYS A 38 2.64 3.70 9.90
C LYS A 38 4.06 3.57 9.36
N SER A 39 4.83 2.66 9.94
CA SER A 39 6.21 2.42 9.52
C SER A 39 6.50 0.93 9.37
N ALA A 40 7.60 0.62 8.66
CA ALA A 40 8.13 -0.74 8.60
C ALA A 40 8.49 -1.28 9.99
N LEU A 41 8.94 -0.41 10.91
CA LEU A 41 9.24 -0.80 12.29
C LEU A 41 7.98 -1.25 13.05
N ASP A 42 6.84 -0.60 12.82
CA ASP A 42 5.56 -1.03 13.40
C ASP A 42 5.16 -2.42 12.90
N ALA A 43 5.37 -2.69 11.60
CA ALA A 43 5.12 -4.00 11.01
C ALA A 43 6.02 -5.08 11.65
N VAL A 44 7.32 -4.81 11.76
CA VAL A 44 8.28 -5.71 12.42
C VAL A 44 7.91 -5.95 13.88
N GLY A 45 7.49 -4.90 14.60
CA GLY A 45 7.05 -5.00 15.99
C GLY A 45 5.88 -5.97 16.18
N VAL A 46 4.86 -5.88 15.32
CA VAL A 46 3.72 -6.80 15.35
C VAL A 46 4.11 -8.20 14.89
N THR A 47 4.91 -8.34 13.84
CA THR A 47 5.41 -9.64 13.36
C THR A 47 6.18 -10.36 14.46
N ARG A 48 7.07 -9.67 15.18
CA ARG A 48 7.83 -10.24 16.29
C ARG A 48 6.93 -10.83 17.38
N GLN A 49 5.84 -10.15 17.74
CA GLN A 49 4.89 -10.66 18.72
C GLN A 49 4.16 -11.91 18.22
N ARG A 50 3.91 -12.02 16.90
CA ARG A 50 3.25 -13.18 16.27
C ARG A 50 4.18 -14.38 16.16
N CYS A 51 5.48 -14.17 15.92
CA CYS A 51 6.48 -15.25 15.91
C CYS A 51 6.65 -15.95 17.26
N TRP A 52 6.18 -15.36 18.36
CA TRP A 52 6.12 -16.04 19.66
C TRP A 52 4.87 -16.90 19.87
N LYS A 53 3.90 -16.81 18.96
CA LYS A 53 2.64 -17.57 19.00
C LYS A 53 2.56 -18.67 17.95
N TYR A 54 3.31 -18.52 16.86
CA TYR A 54 3.30 -19.43 15.72
C TYR A 54 4.74 -19.76 15.31
N ASP A 55 4.98 -21.04 15.05
CA ASP A 55 6.31 -21.56 14.67
C ASP A 55 6.60 -21.49 13.17
N TRP A 56 5.68 -20.96 12.37
CA TRP A 56 5.78 -20.89 10.91
C TRP A 56 5.44 -19.51 10.39
N VAL A 57 6.06 -19.15 9.26
CA VAL A 57 5.84 -17.89 8.53
C VAL A 57 5.62 -18.22 7.06
N LEU A 58 4.65 -17.56 6.42
CA LEU A 58 4.46 -17.60 4.99
C LEU A 58 4.97 -16.29 4.39
N GLU A 59 6.03 -16.38 3.60
CA GLU A 59 6.57 -15.25 2.84
C GLU A 59 6.00 -15.27 1.42
N PHE A 60 5.46 -14.15 0.97
CA PHE A 60 4.96 -13.97 -0.39
C PHE A 60 5.24 -12.56 -0.88
N ASP A 61 5.52 -12.45 -2.18
CA ASP A 61 5.74 -11.18 -2.88
C ASP A 61 4.96 -11.17 -4.20
N ILE A 62 4.49 -9.99 -4.61
CA ILE A 62 3.72 -9.80 -5.84
C ILE A 62 4.63 -9.22 -6.91
N LYS A 63 5.07 -10.08 -7.83
CA LYS A 63 5.95 -9.66 -8.93
C LYS A 63 5.28 -8.66 -9.87
N GLY A 64 5.87 -7.48 -10.01
CA GLY A 64 5.46 -6.48 -10.99
C GLY A 64 4.08 -5.90 -10.71
N LEU A 65 3.78 -5.61 -9.43
CA LEU A 65 2.51 -5.03 -8.98
C LEU A 65 2.10 -3.81 -9.82
N PHE A 66 3.02 -2.87 -10.04
CA PHE A 66 2.76 -1.64 -10.77
C PHE A 66 2.72 -1.81 -12.29
N ASP A 67 3.41 -2.82 -12.83
CA ASP A 67 3.48 -3.07 -14.27
C ASP A 67 2.25 -3.84 -14.78
N ASN A 68 1.65 -4.67 -13.91
CA ASN A 68 0.55 -5.57 -14.26
C ASN A 68 -0.82 -5.10 -13.71
N LEU A 69 -0.92 -3.88 -13.19
CA LEU A 69 -2.17 -3.38 -12.63
C LEU A 69 -3.14 -3.05 -13.78
N PRO A 70 -4.27 -3.77 -13.93
CA PRO A 70 -5.17 -3.53 -15.05
C PRO A 70 -5.82 -2.16 -14.91
N HIS A 71 -5.54 -1.27 -15.88
CA HIS A 71 -6.04 0.11 -15.88
C HIS A 71 -7.57 0.19 -15.85
N ASP A 72 -8.27 -0.83 -16.37
CA ASP A 72 -9.72 -0.93 -16.33
C ASP A 72 -10.27 -1.09 -14.90
N LEU A 73 -9.55 -1.76 -14.00
CA LEU A 73 -9.97 -1.90 -12.61
C LEU A 73 -9.82 -0.58 -11.84
N PHE A 74 -8.81 0.23 -12.17
CA PHE A 74 -8.65 1.57 -11.59
C PHE A 74 -9.78 2.50 -12.01
N ASN A 75 -10.19 2.43 -13.28
CA ASN A 75 -11.24 3.31 -13.83
C ASN A 75 -12.68 2.86 -13.49
N ARG A 76 -12.90 1.57 -13.19
CA ARG A 76 -14.25 1.01 -12.97
C ARG A 76 -14.66 0.86 -11.51
N ASN A 77 -13.74 0.94 -10.56
CA ASN A 77 -14.10 0.87 -9.15
C ASN A 77 -14.27 2.29 -8.61
N PRO A 78 -15.51 2.83 -8.49
CA PRO A 78 -15.72 3.87 -7.51
C PRO A 78 -15.29 3.26 -6.17
N ILE A 79 -14.49 4.01 -5.42
CA ILE A 79 -13.87 3.68 -4.13
C ILE A 79 -14.89 3.23 -3.04
N LEU A 80 -16.16 3.02 -3.40
CA LEU A 80 -17.35 2.91 -2.56
C LEU A 80 -18.15 1.60 -2.75
N SER A 81 -17.62 0.55 -3.38
CA SER A 81 -18.27 -0.79 -3.33
C SER A 81 -17.94 -1.53 -2.02
N SER A 82 -18.47 -0.99 -0.92
CA SER A 82 -18.83 -1.53 0.42
C SER A 82 -18.04 -2.66 1.12
N ASN A 83 -16.99 -3.28 0.55
CA ASN A 83 -16.27 -4.39 1.21
C ASN A 83 -14.84 -4.63 0.70
N ALA A 84 -14.33 -3.82 -0.22
CA ALA A 84 -12.94 -3.93 -0.68
C ALA A 84 -11.98 -3.40 0.40
N ARG A 85 -11.41 -4.30 1.20
CA ARG A 85 -10.30 -3.98 2.10
C ARG A 85 -9.01 -3.90 1.27
N CYS A 86 -8.41 -2.72 1.20
CA CYS A 86 -7.20 -2.53 0.42
C CYS A 86 -5.99 -3.09 1.18
N VAL A 87 -5.17 -3.88 0.50
CA VAL A 87 -3.85 -4.31 0.96
C VAL A 87 -2.86 -3.80 -0.05
N ILE A 88 -2.19 -2.70 0.27
CA ILE A 88 -0.97 -2.35 -0.47
C ILE A 88 0.12 -3.26 0.10
N ALA A 89 0.47 -4.28 -0.67
CA ALA A 89 1.64 -5.11 -0.41
C ALA A 89 2.88 -4.23 -0.53
N LEU A 90 3.78 -4.37 0.45
CA LEU A 90 5.08 -3.76 0.44
C LEU A 90 5.89 -4.42 -0.69
N ASP A 91 5.96 -3.77 -1.85
CA ASP A 91 7.06 -4.01 -2.78
C ASP A 91 8.26 -3.24 -2.22
N GLU A 92 9.12 -3.92 -1.44
CA GLU A 92 10.46 -3.41 -1.17
C GLU A 92 11.26 -3.48 -2.47
N LYS A 93 11.04 -2.52 -3.38
CA LYS A 93 12.05 -2.30 -4.42
C LYS A 93 13.24 -1.62 -3.75
N PRO A 94 14.42 -2.27 -3.73
CA PRO A 94 15.62 -1.60 -3.30
C PRO A 94 15.87 -0.42 -4.24
N PHE A 95 16.28 0.70 -3.65
CA PHE A 95 16.93 1.77 -4.40
C PHE A 95 18.14 1.23 -5.17
#